data_AF-A0A2N1MYW4-F1
#
_entry.id   AF-A0A2N1MYW4-F1
#
_cell.length_a   1.000
_cell.length_b   1.000
_cell.length_c   1.000
_cell.angle_alpha   90.00
_cell.angle_beta   90.00
_cell.angle_gamma   90.00
#
_symmetry.space_group_name_H-M   'P 1'
#
loop_
_entity.id
_entity.type
_entity.pdbx_description
1 polymer ?
#
loop_
_entity_poly.entity_id
_entity_poly.type
_entity_poly.pdbx_seq_one_letter_code
_entity_poly.pdbx_strand_id
1 'polypeptide(L)'
;MAGSAADCIFWQRKLRRHCILYELRNKKQILASKNKEQISVATASKLLANIVYTYKGIELSMGIMVASWDKTEPNIFYIDSDGKHQLVLDLHLLMKL
;
A
#
# COMPACT_ATOMS: atom_id res chain seq x y z
N MET A 1 0.26 -11.07 5.17
CA MET A 1 1.03 -10.45 6.27
C MET A 1 1.95 -11.51 6.83
N ALA A 2 3.17 -11.14 7.21
CA ALA A 2 4.14 -12.00 7.88
C ALA A 2 4.86 -11.15 8.95
N GLY A 3 5.36 -11.76 10.03
CA GLY A 3 5.96 -11.04 11.16
C GLY A 3 5.00 -10.87 12.34
N SER A 4 5.27 -9.91 13.22
CA SER A 4 4.47 -9.65 14.42
C SER A 4 3.04 -9.23 14.04
N ALA A 5 2.05 -9.90 14.64
CA ALA A 5 0.64 -9.59 14.37
C ALA A 5 0.29 -8.15 14.79
N ALA A 6 0.83 -7.69 15.92
CA ALA A 6 0.59 -6.34 16.42
C ALA A 6 1.10 -5.27 15.44
N ASP A 7 2.35 -5.42 14.99
CA ASP A 7 2.98 -4.50 14.05
C ASP A 7 2.22 -4.47 12.73
N CYS A 8 1.97 -5.65 12.14
CA CYS A 8 1.31 -5.73 10.85
C CYS A 8 -0.10 -5.12 10.89
N ILE A 9 -0.90 -5.39 11.93
CA ILE A 9 -2.25 -4.81 12.08
C ILE A 9 -2.17 -3.30 12.28
N PHE A 10 -1.25 -2.84 13.12
CA PHE A 10 -1.06 -1.42 13.39
C PHE A 10 -0.74 -0.64 12.12
N TRP A 11 0.24 -1.12 11.35
CA TRP A 11 0.69 -0.47 10.13
C TRP A 11 -0.34 -0.51 9.01
N GLN A 12 -1.11 -1.60 8.87
CA GLN A 12 -2.24 -1.64 7.94
C GLN A 12 -3.33 -0.62 8.29
N ARG A 13 -3.67 -0.49 9.57
CA ARG A 13 -4.64 0.51 10.03
C ARG A 13 -4.13 1.93 9.80
N LYS A 14 -2.84 2.18 10.03
CA LYS A 14 -2.21 3.47 9.77
C LYS A 14 -2.22 3.80 8.27
N LEU A 15 -1.85 2.85 7.42
CA LEU A 15 -1.94 2.99 5.97
C LEU A 15 -3.37 3.31 5.51
N ARG A 16 -4.37 2.57 5.99
CA ARG A 16 -5.78 2.81 5.65
C ARG A 16 -6.22 4.23 6.01
N ARG A 17 -5.83 4.75 7.18
CA ARG A 17 -6.12 6.14 7.58
C ARG A 17 -5.49 7.13 6.61
N HIS A 18 -4.23 6.93 6.23
CA HIS A 18 -3.58 7.80 5.25
C HIS A 18 -4.25 7.75 3.88
N CYS A 19 -4.66 6.57 3.40
CA CYS A 19 -5.39 6.43 2.14
C CYS A 19 -6.74 7.17 2.18
N ILE A 20 -7.51 7.00 3.26
CA ILE A 20 -8.79 7.72 3.44
C ILE A 20 -8.56 9.23 3.48
N LEU A 21 -7.58 9.70 4.25
CA LEU A 21 -7.23 11.13 4.31
C LEU A 21 -6.81 11.68 2.94
N TYR A 22 -6.08 10.90 2.15
CA TYR A 22 -5.71 11.28 0.78
C TYR A 22 -6.95 11.42 -0.12
N GLU A 23 -7.88 10.46 -0.07
CA GLU A 23 -9.13 10.53 -0.83
C GLU A 23 -10.02 11.73 -0.41
N LEU A 24 -10.06 12.03 0.90
CA LEU A 24 -10.81 13.17 1.45
C LEU A 24 -10.20 14.52 1.06
N ARG A 25 -8.87 14.68 1.19
CA ARG A 25 -8.16 15.92 0.82
C ARG A 25 -8.31 16.25 -0.65
N ASN A 26 -8.32 15.24 -1.50
CA ASN A 26 -8.51 15.39 -2.93
C ASN A 26 -9.99 15.56 -3.34
N LYS A 27 -10.89 15.80 -2.37
CA LYS A 27 -12.34 16.09 -2.52
C LYS A 27 -13.15 15.07 -3.32
N LYS A 28 -12.72 13.80 -3.35
CA LYS A 28 -13.33 12.75 -4.22
C LYS A 28 -14.36 11.87 -3.53
N GLN A 29 -14.50 11.94 -2.21
CA GLN A 29 -15.51 11.13 -1.49
C GLN A 29 -16.90 11.78 -1.38
N ILE A 30 -17.05 13.08 -1.64
CA ILE A 30 -18.29 13.81 -1.29
C ILE A 30 -19.33 13.79 -2.41
N LEU A 31 -18.94 13.54 -3.66
CA LEU A 31 -19.87 13.40 -4.77
C LEU A 31 -19.74 11.98 -5.31
N ALA A 32 -20.86 11.24 -5.33
CA ALA A 32 -21.02 9.94 -5.99
C ALA A 32 -20.86 10.01 -7.52
N SER A 33 -20.01 10.91 -8.00
CA SER A 33 -19.68 11.17 -9.38
C SER A 33 -18.71 10.11 -9.87
N LYS A 34 -19.02 9.55 -11.04
CA LYS A 34 -18.42 8.44 -11.79
C LYS A 34 -16.89 8.41 -11.95
N ASN A 35 -16.11 9.28 -11.30
CA ASN A 35 -14.65 9.38 -11.46
C ASN A 35 -13.91 9.46 -10.12
N LYS A 36 -14.10 8.45 -9.25
CA LYS A 36 -13.35 8.27 -8.00
C LYS A 36 -11.88 7.97 -8.34
N GLU A 37 -10.99 8.95 -8.24
CA GLU A 37 -9.55 8.63 -8.27
C GLU A 37 -9.14 8.04 -6.92
N GLN A 38 -9.09 6.72 -6.88
CA GLN A 38 -8.51 5.97 -5.77
C GLN A 38 -6.99 6.21 -5.72
N ILE A 39 -6.43 6.08 -4.53
CA ILE A 39 -4.97 6.07 -4.38
C ILE A 39 -4.40 4.86 -5.14
N SER A 40 -3.42 5.09 -6.01
CA SER A 40 -2.70 4.00 -6.68
C SER A 40 -2.00 3.12 -5.66
N VAL A 41 -1.97 1.81 -5.92
CA VAL A 41 -1.26 0.85 -5.06
C VAL A 41 0.23 1.11 -5.01
N ALA A 42 0.83 1.62 -6.10
CA ALA A 42 2.23 2.05 -6.10
C ALA A 42 2.45 3.19 -5.09
N THR A 43 1.56 4.19 -5.08
CA THR A 43 1.63 5.32 -4.15
C THR A 43 1.39 4.88 -2.70
N ALA A 44 0.37 4.05 -2.47
CA ALA A 44 0.04 3.56 -1.13
C ALA A 44 1.16 2.67 -0.55
N SER A 45 1.71 1.75 -1.36
CA SER A 45 2.82 0.89 -0.94
C SER A 45 4.10 1.68 -0.70
N LYS A 46 4.40 2.69 -1.53
CA LYS A 46 5.55 3.58 -1.33
C LYS A 46 5.41 4.42 -0.06
N LEU A 47 4.20 4.91 0.22
CA LEU A 47 3.91 5.64 1.46
C LEU A 47 4.18 4.75 2.68
N LEU A 48 3.71 3.49 2.66
CA LEU A 48 3.96 2.55 3.75
C LEU A 48 5.46 2.32 3.95
N ALA A 49 6.19 2.05 2.87
CA ALA A 49 7.63 1.82 2.92
C ALA A 49 8.38 3.04 3.49
N ASN A 50 8.02 4.25 3.07
CA ASN A 50 8.63 5.48 3.58
C ASN A 50 8.36 5.68 5.07
N ILE A 51 7.13 5.41 5.53
CA ILE A 51 6.79 5.53 6.95
C ILE A 51 7.54 4.46 7.76
N VAL A 52 7.58 3.22 7.31
CA VAL A 52 8.27 2.13 8.01
C VAL A 52 9.78 2.36 8.06
N TYR A 53 10.36 2.93 7.00
CA TYR A 53 11.78 3.27 6.94
C TYR A 53 12.22 4.25 8.04
N THR A 54 11.35 5.15 8.52
CA THR A 54 11.70 6.03 9.65
C THR A 54 11.84 5.30 10.98
N TYR A 55 11.37 4.05 11.05
CA TYR A 55 11.49 3.16 12.19
C TYR A 55 12.53 2.06 11.93
N LYS A 56 13.41 2.24 10.95
CA LYS A 56 14.50 1.30 10.72
C LYS A 56 15.47 1.32 11.92
N GLY A 57 15.88 0.13 12.36
CA GLY A 57 16.82 -0.04 13.47
C GLY A 57 16.18 -0.18 14.85
N ILE A 58 14.85 -0.12 14.94
CA ILE A 58 14.11 -0.69 16.09
C ILE A 58 13.67 -2.12 15.77
N GLU A 59 13.30 -2.89 16.79
CA GLU A 59 12.81 -4.27 16.68
C GLU A 59 11.38 -4.33 16.11
N LEU A 60 11.18 -3.78 14.92
CA LEU A 60 9.93 -3.87 14.17
C LEU A 60 9.95 -5.13 13.31
N SER A 61 8.90 -5.95 13.38
CA SER A 61 8.79 -7.17 12.58
C SER A 61 7.53 -7.17 11.74
N MET A 62 7.66 -6.86 10.45
CA MET A 62 6.52 -6.83 9.53
C MET A 62 6.91 -7.13 8.10
N GLY A 63 6.06 -7.90 7.43
CA GLY A 63 6.09 -8.19 6.00
C GLY A 63 4.67 -8.06 5.46
N ILE A 64 4.41 -7.01 4.70
CA ILE A 64 3.08 -6.70 4.17
C ILE A 64 3.14 -6.76 2.64
N MET A 65 2.23 -7.54 2.05
CA MET A 65 1.92 -7.44 0.64
C MET A 65 0.70 -6.53 0.47
N VAL A 66 0.83 -5.53 -0.39
CA VAL A 66 -0.25 -4.63 -0.78
C VAL A 66 -0.59 -4.95 -2.23
N ALA A 67 -1.81 -5.42 -2.46
CA ALA A 67 -2.33 -5.75 -3.77
C ALA A 67 -3.52 -4.84 -4.09
N SER A 68 -3.61 -4.38 -5.34
CA SER A 68 -4.77 -3.68 -5.85
C SER A 68 -4.86 -3.82 -7.35
N TRP A 69 -6.04 -3.49 -7.86
CA TRP A 69 -6.26 -3.20 -9.26
C TRP A 69 -6.18 -1.68 -9.46
N ASP A 70 -5.08 -1.20 -10.02
CA ASP A 70 -4.98 0.21 -10.43
C ASP A 70 -5.70 0.41 -11.78
N LYS A 71 -5.84 1.66 -12.24
CA LYS A 71 -6.57 1.99 -13.49
C LYS A 71 -6.03 1.25 -14.73
N THR A 72 -4.76 0.88 -14.73
CA THR A 72 -4.09 0.23 -15.85
C THR A 72 -3.96 -1.28 -15.62
N GLU A 73 -3.41 -1.70 -14.48
CA GLU A 73 -3.00 -3.09 -14.26
C GLU A 73 -3.05 -3.50 -12.78
N PRO A 74 -3.30 -4.80 -12.49
CA PRO A 74 -3.13 -5.35 -11.15
C PRO A 74 -1.66 -5.43 -10.76
N ASN A 75 -1.33 -4.80 -9.64
CA ASN A 75 0.03 -4.72 -9.12
C ASN A 75 0.07 -5.20 -7.67
N ILE A 76 1.15 -5.93 -7.34
CA ILE A 76 1.40 -6.42 -5.99
C ILE A 76 2.78 -5.95 -5.53
N PHE A 77 2.81 -5.24 -4.41
CA PHE A 77 4.05 -4.76 -3.79
C PHE A 77 4.28 -5.45 -2.46
N TYR A 78 5.51 -5.91 -2.22
CA TYR A 78 5.99 -6.37 -0.94
C TYR A 78 6.72 -5.24 -0.20
N ILE A 79 6.37 -5.06 1.06
CA ILE A 79 6.99 -4.11 1.99
C ILE A 79 7.50 -4.86 3.21
N ASP A 80 8.75 -4.57 3.59
CA ASP A 80 9.41 -5.11 4.79
C ASP A 80 9.64 -4.01 5.83
N SER A 81 9.85 -4.44 7.07
CA SER A 81 10.33 -3.69 8.24
C SER A 81 11.57 -2.82 7.98
N ASP A 82 12.45 -3.24 7.07
CA ASP A 82 13.62 -2.45 6.63
C ASP A 82 13.27 -1.28 5.69
N GLY A 83 12.00 -1.09 5.36
CA GLY A 83 11.53 -0.13 4.37
C GLY A 83 11.77 -0.58 2.92
N LYS A 84 12.09 -1.86 2.71
CA LYS A 84 12.20 -2.45 1.37
C LYS A 84 10.86 -2.36 0.66
N HIS A 85 10.84 -1.87 -0.59
CA HIS A 85 9.66 -1.75 -1.43
C HIS A 85 9.94 -2.43 -2.77
N GLN A 86 9.27 -3.56 -3.03
CA GLN A 86 9.55 -4.39 -4.20
C GLN A 86 8.25 -4.76 -4.92
N LEU A 87 8.21 -4.58 -6.24
CA LEU A 87 7.16 -5.13 -7.09
C LEU A 87 7.35 -6.64 -7.16
N VAL A 88 6.34 -7.41 -6.75
CA VAL A 88 6.39 -8.87 -6.71
C VAL A 88 5.84 -9.47 -7.98
N LEU A 89 4.75 -8.91 -8.48
CA LEU A 89 4.07 -9.37 -9.68
C LEU A 89 3.58 -8.17 -10.48
N ASP A 90 3.99 -8.15 -11.74
CA ASP A 90 3.35 -7.41 -12.82
C ASP A 90 2.52 -8.43 -13.61
N LEU A 91 1.20 -8.42 -13.41
CA LEU A 91 0.31 -9.40 -14.01
C LEU A 91 0.18 -9.24 -15.53
N HIS A 92 0.69 -8.15 -16.12
CA HIS A 92 0.74 -7.98 -17.57
C HIS A 92 1.54 -9.10 -18.26
N LEU A 93 2.55 -9.66 -17.58
CA LEU A 93 3.36 -10.77 -18.07
C LEU A 93 2.70 -12.14 -17.87
N LEU A 94 1.82 -12.30 -16.89
CA LEU A 94 1.14 -13.57 -16.59
C LEU A 94 -0.15 -13.77 -17.40
N MET A 95 -0.87 -12.69 -17.75
CA MET A 95 -2.09 -12.78 -18.57
C MET A 95 -1.82 -12.83 -20.08
N LYS A 96 -0.55 -12.78 -20.51
CA LYS A 96 -0.12 -13.00 -21.91
C LYS A 96 0.36 -14.43 -22.17
N LEU A 97 0.33 -15.31 -21.16
CA LEU A 97 0.54 -16.76 -21.28
C LEU A 97 -0.82 -17.46 -21.40
#